data_AF-A0A6L2P996-F1
#
_entry.id   AF-A0A6L2P996-F1
#
_cell.length_a   1.000
_cell.length_b   1.000
_cell.length_c   1.000
_cell.angle_alpha   90.00
_cell.angle_beta   90.00
_cell.angle_gamma   90.00
#
_symmetry.space_group_name_H-M   'P 1'
#
loop_
_entity.id
_entity.type
_entity.pdbx_description
1 polymer ?
#
loop_
_entity_poly.entity_id
_entity_poly.type
_entity_poly.pdbx_seq_one_letter_code
_entity_poly.pdbx_strand_id
1 'polypeptide(L)'
;MDWSNEMTLEFLRLYESEPVIWNPKEPLHKNRNAVADAWKRIEVSLSIKCSVQELKKKKESLMATFRPLLNKVKASMKTGKGADEVYKPSWFAFESMAKFLYGIYQPRSTINTQVCYIVMH
;
A
#
# COMPACT_ATOMS: atom_id res chain seq x y z
N MET A 1 -3.63 -14.01 15.92
CA MET A 1 -3.41 -14.92 14.79
C MET A 1 -1.97 -14.82 14.35
N ASP A 2 -1.29 -15.96 14.22
CA ASP A 2 0.05 -16.03 13.64
C ASP A 2 -0.08 -16.03 12.11
N TRP A 3 0.60 -15.09 11.47
CA TRP A 3 0.58 -14.96 10.01
C TRP A 3 1.91 -15.43 9.45
N SER A 4 1.92 -16.62 8.86
CA SER A 4 3.09 -17.15 8.17
C SER A 4 3.45 -16.30 6.93
N ASN A 5 4.70 -16.44 6.47
CA ASN A 5 5.17 -15.75 5.27
C ASN A 5 4.32 -16.14 4.05
N GLU A 6 4.01 -17.43 3.91
CA GLU A 6 3.16 -17.96 2.82
C GLU A 6 1.76 -17.34 2.84
N MET A 7 1.10 -17.32 4.00
CA MET A 7 -0.22 -16.68 4.17
C MET A 7 -0.18 -15.19 3.85
N THR A 8 0.90 -14.51 4.25
CA THR A 8 1.09 -13.09 3.95
C THR A 8 1.23 -12.86 2.45
N LEU A 9 1.96 -13.73 1.75
CA LEU A 9 2.12 -13.66 0.29
C LEU A 9 0.81 -13.97 -0.44
N GLU A 10 0.06 -14.97 0.01
CA GLU A 10 -1.27 -15.29 -0.53
C GLU A 10 -2.24 -14.12 -0.35
N PHE A 11 -2.30 -13.56 0.86
CA PHE A 11 -3.08 -12.35 1.14
C PHE A 11 -2.70 -11.21 0.21
N LEU A 12 -1.40 -10.97 0.00
CA LEU A 12 -0.93 -9.89 -0.89
C LEU A 12 -1.34 -10.11 -2.35
N ARG A 13 -1.34 -11.35 -2.85
CA ARG A 13 -1.82 -11.67 -4.22
C ARG A 13 -3.30 -11.36 -4.39
N LEU A 14 -4.12 -11.81 -3.43
CA LEU A 14 -5.57 -11.52 -3.44
C LEU A 14 -5.84 -10.03 -3.31
N TYR A 15 -5.07 -9.34 -2.45
CA TYR A 15 -5.16 -7.91 -2.27
C TYR A 15 -4.76 -7.12 -3.53
N GLU A 16 -3.69 -7.52 -4.23
CA GLU A 16 -3.28 -6.95 -5.52
C GLU A 16 -4.43 -7.04 -6.54
N SER A 17 -5.15 -8.16 -6.57
CA SER A 17 -6.29 -8.40 -7.48
C SER A 17 -7.53 -7.54 -7.20
N GLU A 18 -7.62 -6.91 -6.03
CA GLU A 18 -8.78 -6.13 -5.60
C GLU A 18 -8.45 -4.63 -5.50
N PRO A 19 -8.28 -3.93 -6.64
CA PRO A 19 -7.87 -2.53 -6.67
C PRO A 19 -8.90 -1.62 -5.97
N VAL A 20 -10.16 -2.02 -5.88
CA VAL A 20 -11.19 -1.28 -5.14
C VAL A 20 -10.82 -1.06 -3.66
N ILE A 21 -9.96 -1.90 -3.08
CA ILE A 21 -9.54 -1.78 -1.69
C ILE A 21 -8.39 -0.78 -1.52
N TRP A 22 -7.41 -0.78 -2.43
CA TRP A 22 -6.14 -0.07 -2.25
C TRP A 22 -5.87 1.06 -3.23
N ASN A 23 -6.54 1.07 -4.38
CA ASN A 23 -6.34 2.05 -5.43
C ASN A 23 -7.31 3.23 -5.24
N PRO A 24 -6.82 4.42 -4.84
CA PRO A 24 -7.67 5.60 -4.71
C PRO A 24 -8.19 6.12 -6.06
N LYS A 25 -7.60 5.68 -7.18
CA LYS A 25 -8.08 6.01 -8.54
C LYS A 25 -9.28 5.15 -8.96
N GLU A 26 -9.55 4.04 -8.28
CA GLU A 26 -10.72 3.23 -8.60
C GLU A 26 -12.00 3.97 -8.20
N PRO A 27 -12.98 4.12 -9.12
CA PRO A 27 -14.24 4.79 -8.80
C PRO A 27 -15.01 4.05 -7.70
N LEU A 28 -14.90 2.71 -7.67
CA LEU A 28 -15.52 1.86 -6.68
C LEU A 28 -14.84 1.93 -5.31
N HIS A 29 -13.63 2.50 -5.19
CA HIS A 29 -12.95 2.67 -3.90
C HIS A 29 -13.75 3.56 -2.93
N LYS A 30 -14.53 4.51 -3.45
CA LYS A 30 -15.43 5.35 -2.65
C LYS A 30 -16.70 4.60 -2.22
N ASN A 31 -17.02 3.49 -2.89
CA ASN A 31 -18.21 2.72 -2.60
C ASN A 31 -17.94 1.73 -1.46
N ARG A 32 -18.51 2.03 -0.28
CA ARG A 32 -18.37 1.20 0.92
C ARG A 32 -18.84 -0.23 0.71
N ASN A 33 -19.89 -0.44 -0.09
CA ASN A 33 -20.42 -1.78 -0.37
C ASN A 33 -19.45 -2.58 -1.24
N ALA A 34 -18.90 -1.97 -2.30
CA ALA A 34 -17.92 -2.62 -3.16
C ALA A 34 -16.63 -2.97 -2.40
N VAL A 35 -16.16 -2.07 -1.53
CA VAL A 35 -15.01 -2.34 -0.66
C VAL A 35 -15.31 -3.48 0.32
N ALA A 36 -16.48 -3.48 0.95
CA ALA A 36 -16.88 -4.55 1.87
C ALA A 36 -16.98 -5.91 1.16
N ASP A 37 -17.53 -5.94 -0.05
CA ASP A 37 -17.63 -7.14 -0.86
C ASP A 37 -16.25 -7.67 -1.28
N ALA A 38 -15.34 -6.79 -1.69
CA ALA A 38 -13.96 -7.13 -2.00
C ALA A 38 -13.23 -7.76 -0.80
N TRP A 39 -13.40 -7.20 0.40
CA TRP A 39 -12.84 -7.82 1.61
C TRP A 39 -13.43 -9.21 1.88
N LYS A 40 -14.73 -9.41 1.65
CA LYS A 40 -15.35 -10.74 1.77
C LYS A 40 -14.82 -11.71 0.72
N ARG A 41 -14.57 -11.27 -0.51
CA ARG A 41 -13.94 -12.10 -1.54
C ARG A 41 -12.57 -12.58 -1.10
N ILE A 42 -11.73 -11.69 -0.57
CA ILE A 42 -10.43 -12.08 0.00
C ILE A 42 -10.59 -13.07 1.15
N GLU A 43 -11.56 -12.83 2.05
CA GLU A 43 -11.84 -13.72 3.17
C GLU A 43 -12.21 -15.14 2.71
N VAL A 44 -13.05 -15.26 1.68
CA VAL A 44 -13.50 -16.55 1.13
C VAL A 44 -12.42 -17.23 0.29
N SER A 45 -11.59 -16.45 -0.41
CA SER A 45 -10.51 -16.98 -1.25
C SER A 45 -9.27 -17.40 -0.47
N LEU A 46 -9.05 -16.84 0.72
CA LEU A 46 -7.97 -17.26 1.59
C LEU A 46 -8.19 -18.70 2.07
N SER A 47 -7.13 -19.50 2.09
CA SER A 47 -7.23 -20.88 2.58
C SER A 47 -7.44 -20.98 4.11
N ILE A 48 -7.49 -19.85 4.82
CA ILE A 48 -7.57 -19.74 6.27
C ILE A 48 -8.87 -19.06 6.71
N LYS A 49 -9.41 -19.49 7.85
CA LYS A 49 -10.52 -18.79 8.50
C LYS A 49 -10.00 -17.53 9.17
N CYS A 50 -10.26 -16.39 8.54
CA CYS A 50 -10.04 -15.05 9.11
C CYS A 50 -11.34 -14.25 9.05
N SER A 51 -11.46 -13.23 9.88
CA SER A 51 -12.50 -12.21 9.67
C SER A 51 -11.97 -11.03 8.85
N VAL A 52 -12.83 -10.33 8.10
CA VAL A 52 -12.50 -9.03 7.47
C VAL A 52 -11.74 -8.08 8.41
N GLN A 53 -12.08 -8.06 9.70
CA GLN A 53 -11.38 -7.22 10.69
C GLN A 53 -9.90 -7.61 10.84
N GLU A 54 -9.59 -8.91 10.84
CA GLU A 54 -8.21 -9.40 10.91
C GLU A 54 -7.45 -9.12 9.63
N LEU A 55 -8.09 -9.26 8.47
CA LEU A 55 -7.50 -8.88 7.18
C LEU A 55 -7.12 -7.40 7.15
N LYS A 56 -8.02 -6.54 7.63
CA LYS A 56 -7.74 -5.11 7.78
C LYS A 56 -6.59 -4.85 8.74
N LYS A 57 -6.58 -5.50 9.90
CA LYS A 57 -5.50 -5.35 10.88
C LYS A 57 -4.15 -5.81 10.31
N LYS A 58 -4.13 -6.94 9.60
CA LYS A 58 -2.93 -7.45 8.93
C LYS A 58 -2.45 -6.48 7.87
N LYS A 59 -3.35 -5.95 7.03
CA LYS A 59 -3.04 -4.91 6.05
C LYS A 59 -2.45 -3.66 6.70
N GLU A 60 -3.01 -3.19 7.81
CA GLU A 60 -2.47 -2.04 8.54
C GLU A 60 -1.07 -2.34 9.12
N SER A 61 -0.84 -3.53 9.69
CA SER A 61 0.48 -3.95 10.16
C SER A 61 1.51 -4.00 9.01
N LEU A 62 1.13 -4.55 7.85
CA LEU A 62 1.99 -4.56 6.66
C LEU A 62 2.32 -3.14 6.20
N MET A 63 1.32 -2.26 6.20
CA MET A 63 1.50 -0.86 5.81
C MET A 63 2.38 -0.07 6.78
N ALA A 64 2.28 -0.36 8.08
CA ALA A 64 3.11 0.24 9.11
C ALA A 64 4.60 -0.07 8.91
N THR A 65 4.93 -1.26 8.42
CA THR A 65 6.31 -1.63 8.02
C THR A 65 6.68 -1.09 6.64
N PHE A 66 5.78 -1.16 5.66
CA PHE A 66 6.05 -0.74 4.29
C PHE A 66 6.35 0.76 4.14
N ARG A 67 5.55 1.64 4.77
CA ARG A 67 5.70 3.10 4.66
C ARG A 67 7.09 3.63 5.05
N PRO A 68 7.65 3.29 6.23
CA PRO A 68 8.99 3.74 6.60
C PRO A 68 10.07 3.12 5.72
N LEU A 69 9.93 1.86 5.30
CA LEU A 69 10.88 1.24 4.36
C LEU A 69 10.87 1.96 3.02
N LEU A 70 9.69 2.22 2.45
CA LEU A 70 9.54 2.95 1.21
C LEU A 70 10.15 4.36 1.30
N ASN A 71 9.95 5.05 2.42
CA ASN A 71 10.57 6.35 2.66
C ASN A 71 12.10 6.26 2.73
N LYS A 72 12.67 5.22 3.35
CA LYS A 72 14.13 4.98 3.34
C LYS A 72 14.66 4.73 1.92
N VAL A 73 13.98 3.89 1.14
CA VAL A 73 14.33 3.65 -0.28
C VAL A 73 14.33 4.97 -1.06
N LYS A 74 13.26 5.78 -0.90
CA LYS A 74 13.13 7.08 -1.56
C LYS A 74 14.19 8.09 -1.11
N ALA A 75 14.48 8.17 0.19
CA ALA A 75 15.48 9.07 0.73
C ALA A 75 16.87 8.73 0.19
N SER A 76 17.21 7.45 0.18
CA SER A 76 18.45 6.92 -0.41
C SER A 76 18.58 7.25 -1.90
N MET A 77 17.48 7.18 -2.67
CA MET A 77 17.46 7.57 -4.09
C MET A 77 17.61 9.09 -4.32
N LYS A 78 17.09 9.94 -3.42
CA LYS A 78 17.09 11.41 -3.58
C LYS A 78 18.47 12.04 -3.30
N THR A 79 19.30 11.40 -2.48
CA THR A 79 20.55 11.99 -1.96
C THR A 79 21.74 11.98 -2.93
N GLY A 80 21.57 11.57 -4.20
CA GLY A 80 22.58 11.79 -5.25
C GLY A 80 23.95 11.13 -5.01
N LYS A 81 24.02 10.14 -4.11
CA LYS A 81 25.16 9.22 -4.03
C LYS A 81 24.85 8.06 -4.97
N GLY A 82 25.84 7.61 -5.73
CA GLY A 82 25.68 6.78 -6.93
C GLY A 82 24.68 5.63 -6.79
N ALA A 83 24.11 5.20 -7.92
CA ALA A 83 23.05 4.19 -8.05
C ALA A 83 23.32 2.82 -7.36
N ASP A 84 24.50 2.66 -6.75
CA ASP A 84 24.98 1.46 -6.06
C ASP A 84 24.50 1.35 -4.60
N GLU A 85 24.11 2.44 -3.93
CA GLU A 85 23.73 2.45 -2.49
C GLU A 85 22.20 2.54 -2.23
N VAL A 86 21.35 2.14 -3.19
CA VAL A 86 19.90 2.15 -2.95
C VAL A 86 19.55 1.16 -1.83
N TYR A 87 19.02 1.65 -0.72
CA TYR A 87 18.58 0.81 0.41
C TYR A 87 17.56 -0.22 -0.09
N LYS A 88 17.95 -1.49 -0.08
CA LYS A 88 17.07 -2.62 -0.40
C LYS A 88 16.57 -3.23 0.91
N PRO A 89 15.29 -3.05 1.27
CA PRO A 89 14.75 -3.67 2.47
C PRO A 89 14.68 -5.19 2.32
N SER A 90 15.31 -5.94 3.23
CA SER A 90 15.29 -7.41 3.26
C SER A 90 13.93 -8.03 3.64
N TRP A 91 12.86 -7.25 3.60
CA TRP A 91 11.55 -7.72 4.04
C TRP A 91 10.83 -8.42 2.89
N PHE A 92 10.54 -9.72 3.04
CA PHE A 92 9.97 -10.57 1.98
C PHE A 92 8.67 -10.02 1.35
N ALA A 93 7.85 -9.31 2.12
CA ALA A 93 6.59 -8.73 1.64
C ALA A 93 6.78 -7.38 0.95
N PHE A 94 7.95 -6.75 1.08
CA PHE A 94 8.21 -5.42 0.51
C PHE A 94 8.10 -5.43 -1.00
N GLU A 95 8.76 -6.37 -1.68
CA GLU A 95 8.73 -6.44 -3.16
C GLU A 95 7.31 -6.66 -3.68
N SER A 96 6.57 -7.58 -3.05
CA SER A 96 5.18 -7.85 -3.39
C SER A 96 4.29 -6.61 -3.24
N MET A 97 4.43 -5.88 -2.12
CA MET A 97 3.69 -4.64 -1.89
C MET A 97 4.12 -3.52 -2.85
N ALA A 98 5.43 -3.36 -3.07
CA ALA A 98 5.98 -2.32 -3.92
C ALA A 98 5.48 -2.46 -5.36
N LYS A 99 5.34 -3.69 -5.86
CA LYS A 99 4.91 -3.98 -7.24
C LYS A 99 3.64 -3.21 -7.66
N PHE A 100 2.63 -3.13 -6.78
CA PHE A 100 1.36 -2.44 -7.08
C PHE A 100 1.17 -1.14 -6.30
N LEU A 101 1.78 -0.97 -5.12
CA LEU A 101 1.63 0.24 -4.31
C LEU A 101 2.64 1.33 -4.64
N TYR A 102 3.81 1.00 -5.20
CA TYR A 102 4.88 1.99 -5.41
C TYR A 102 4.38 3.17 -6.26
N GLY A 103 3.66 2.91 -7.36
CA GLY A 103 3.11 3.95 -8.24
C GLY A 103 1.94 4.75 -7.65
N ILE A 104 1.21 4.21 -6.67
CA ILE A 104 0.12 4.91 -5.97
C ILE A 104 0.69 5.86 -4.91
N TYR A 105 1.71 5.40 -4.19
CA TYR A 105 2.38 6.16 -3.12
C TYR A 105 3.52 7.04 -3.62
N GLN A 106 3.70 7.17 -4.94
CA GLN A 106 4.44 8.30 -5.46
C GLN A 106 3.67 9.57 -5.09
N PRO A 107 4.31 10.58 -4.48
CA PRO A 107 3.68 11.88 -4.41
C PRO A 107 3.33 12.23 -5.85
N ARG A 108 2.02 12.40 -6.13
CA ARG A 108 1.62 13.18 -7.31
C ARG A 108 2.48 14.43 -7.21
N SER A 109 3.31 14.70 -8.21
CA SER A 109 3.92 16.01 -8.36
C SER A 109 2.76 16.98 -8.31
N THR A 110 2.51 17.55 -7.13
CA THR A 110 1.64 18.69 -6.99
C THR A 110 2.39 19.74 -7.76
N ILE A 111 2.01 19.92 -9.02
CA ILE A 111 2.16 21.19 -9.70
C ILE A 111 1.74 22.21 -8.66
N ASN A 112 2.72 23.02 -8.31
CA ASN A 112 2.68 24.13 -7.39
C ASN A 112 1.28 24.76 -7.38
N THR A 113 0.43 24.43 -6.42
CA THR A 113 -0.64 25.37 -6.07
C THR A 113 0.06 26.40 -5.22
N GLN A 114 0.58 27.43 -5.90
CA GLN A 114 0.84 28.72 -5.30
C GLN A 114 -0.44 29.09 -4.56
N VAL A 115 -0.46 28.87 -3.24
CA VAL A 115 -1.48 29.44 -2.38
C VAL A 115 -1.13 30.92 -2.29
N CYS A 116 -1.57 31.65 -3.31
CA CYS A 116 -1.66 33.09 -3.30
C CYS A 116 -2.70 33.43 -2.23
N TYR A 117 -2.23 33.69 -1.01
CA TYR A 117 -3.02 34.44 -0.04
C TYR A 117 -3.11 35.88 -0.54
N ILE A 118 -4.06 36.13 -1.46
CA ILE A 118 -4.64 37.45 -1.65
C ILE A 118 -5.38 37.74 -0.34
N VAL A 119 -4.76 38.51 0.54
CA VAL A 119 -5.50 39.23 1.56
C VAL A 119 -5.59 40.66 1.07
N MET A 120 -6.75 40.97 0.46
CA MET A 120 -7.27 42.33 0.42
C MET A 120 -7.46 42.80 1.86
N HIS A 121 -6.78 43.87 2.26
CA HIS A 121 -7.42 45.07 2.79
C HIS A 121 -6.45 46.25 2.80
#